data_AF-A0A1H6YYJ4-F1
#
_entry.id   AF-A0A1H6YYJ4-F1
#
_cell.length_a   1.000
_cell.length_b   1.000
_cell.length_c   1.000
_cell.angle_alpha   90.00
_cell.angle_beta   90.00
_cell.angle_gamma   90.00
#
_symmetry.space_group_name_H-M   'P 1'
#
loop_
_entity.id
_entity.type
_entity.pdbx_description
1 polymer ?
#
loop_
_entity_poly.entity_id
_entity_poly.type
_entity_poly.pdbx_seq_one_letter_code
_entity_poly.pdbx_strand_id
1 'polypeptide(L)' 'MSKAALSFLILAIMAVALDQLLPASTETFSTAAKAAAVVFAVLFVAALFVGRRIKFDPVLRQAKP' A
#
# COMPACT_ATOMS: atom_id res chain seq x y z
N MET A 1 -7.97 -8.39 -7.56
CA MET A 1 -6.90 -7.64 -6.89
C MET A 1 -5.56 -8.17 -7.37
N SER A 2 -4.60 -7.31 -7.73
CA SER A 2 -3.25 -7.75 -8.09
C SER A 2 -2.64 -8.52 -6.91
N LYS A 3 -2.09 -9.73 -7.14
CA LYS A 3 -1.42 -10.53 -6.09
C LYS A 3 -0.33 -9.72 -5.37
N ALA A 4 0.32 -8.82 -6.10
CA ALA A 4 1.33 -7.90 -5.57
C ALA A 4 0.76 -6.83 -4.62
N ALA A 5 -0.45 -6.32 -4.86
CA ALA A 5 -1.07 -5.36 -3.94
C ALA A 5 -1.35 -6.02 -2.58
N LEU A 6 -1.83 -7.26 -2.59
CA LEU A 6 -2.08 -8.00 -1.35
C LEU A 6 -0.77 -8.24 -0.57
N SER A 7 0.33 -8.59 -1.25
CA SER A 7 1.63 -8.75 -0.59
C SER A 7 2.14 -7.44 0.03
N PHE A 8 2.05 -6.31 -0.67
CA PHE A 8 2.47 -5.01 -0.13
C PHE A 8 1.62 -4.58 1.07
N LEU A 9 0.31 -4.89 1.05
CA LEU A 9 -0.56 -4.65 2.20
C LEU A 9 -0.15 -5.48 3.42
N ILE A 10 0.13 -6.78 3.24
CA ILE A 10 0.60 -7.65 4.33
C ILE A 10 1.93 -7.14 4.89
N LEU A 11 2.89 -6.80 4.03
CA LEU A 11 4.19 -6.26 4.44
C LEU A 11 4.06 -4.95 5.24
N ALA A 12 3.16 -4.06 4.83
CA ALA A 12 2.88 -2.83 5.58
C ALA A 12 2.31 -3.12 6.98
N ILE A 13 1.33 -4.04 7.08
CA ILE A 13 0.74 -4.43 8.36
C ILE A 13 1.80 -5.08 9.27
N MET A 14 2.63 -5.97 8.72
CA MET A 14 3.70 -6.62 9.46
C MET A 14 4.76 -5.63 9.97
N ALA A 15 5.10 -4.61 9.17
CA ALA A 15 6.04 -3.57 9.60
C ALA A 15 5.51 -2.74 10.78
N VAL A 16 4.21 -2.41 10.77
CA VAL A 16 3.55 -1.70 11.89
C VAL A 16 3.44 -2.61 13.13
N ALA A 17 3.09 -3.88 12.94
CA ALA A 17 3.01 -4.84 14.03
C ALA A 17 4.38 -5.07 14.69
N LEU A 18 5.45 -5.13 13.89
CA LEU A 18 6.82 -5.20 14.39
C LEU A 18 7.18 -3.95 15.20
N ASP A 19 6.88 -2.75 14.70
CA ASP A 19 7.13 -1.50 15.42
C ASP A 19 6.44 -1.46 16.80
N GLN A 20 5.22 -1.99 16.93
CA GLN A 20 4.53 -2.08 18.21
C GLN A 20 5.11 -3.11 19.19
N LEU A 21 5.76 -4.14 18.67
CA LEU A 21 6.37 -5.20 19.48
C LEU A 21 7.80 -4.85 19.91
N LEU A 22 8.37 -3.77 19.39
CA LEU A 22 9.73 -3.34 19.71
C LEU A 22 9.81 -2.72 21.11
N PRO A 23 10.86 -3.06 21.89
CA PRO A 23 11.14 -2.38 23.15
C PRO A 23 11.46 -0.89 22.94
N ALA A 24 11.09 -0.04 23.91
CA ALA A 24 11.38 1.40 23.84
C ALA A 24 12.88 1.74 23.73
N SER A 25 13.78 0.79 24.03
CA SER A 25 15.23 0.95 23.90
C SER A 25 15.75 0.85 22.46
N THR A 26 14.92 0.48 21.48
CA THR A 26 15.34 0.27 20.08
C THR A 26 14.77 1.31 19.12
N GLU A 27 14.95 2.60 19.45
CA GLU A 27 14.45 3.73 18.65
C GLU A 27 14.91 3.72 17.18
N THR A 28 16.14 3.28 16.90
CA THR A 28 16.67 3.14 15.54
C THR A 28 15.90 2.11 14.73
N PHE A 29 15.56 0.98 15.33
CA PHE A 29 14.76 -0.06 14.69
C PHE A 29 13.29 0.33 14.55
N SER A 30 12.73 1.07 15.52
CA SER A 30 11.38 1.64 15.40
C SER A 30 11.30 2.62 14.23
N THR A 31 12.28 3.51 14.10
CA THR A 31 12.35 4.47 12.97
C THR A 31 12.43 3.73 11.64
N ALA A 32 13.25 2.68 11.55
CA ALA A 32 13.35 1.84 10.36
C ALA A 32 12.04 1.10 10.05
N ALA A 33 11.35 0.55 11.05
CA ALA A 33 10.08 -0.15 10.89
C ALA A 33 8.97 0.80 10.39
N LYS A 34 8.89 2.02 10.94
CA LYS A 34 7.99 3.07 10.45
C LYS A 34 8.29 3.47 9.02
N ALA A 35 9.56 3.67 8.66
CA ALA A 35 9.95 3.97 7.29
C ALA A 35 9.55 2.85 6.33
N ALA A 36 9.78 1.58 6.71
CA ALA A 36 9.37 0.42 5.93
C ALA A 36 7.85 0.35 5.74
N ALA A 37 7.07 0.61 6.80
CA ALA A 37 5.61 0.67 6.73
C ALA A 37 5.12 1.72 5.73
N VAL A 38 5.73 2.92 5.74
CA VAL A 38 5.40 3.99 4.78
C VAL A 38 5.74 3.56 3.34
N VAL A 39 6.92 2.98 3.11
CA VAL A 39 7.32 2.52 1.76
C VAL A 39 6.36 1.45 1.25
N PHE A 40 6.01 0.45 2.06
CA PHE A 40 5.07 -0.60 1.65
C PHE A 40 3.66 -0.07 1.43
N ALA A 41 3.20 0.90 2.22
CA ALA A 41 1.92 1.57 2.00
C ALA A 41 1.89 2.32 0.66
N VAL A 42 2.97 3.05 0.32
CA VAL A 42 3.08 3.74 -0.98
C VAL A 42 3.09 2.74 -2.14
N LEU A 43 3.87 1.66 -2.02
CA LEU A 43 3.90 0.59 -3.04
C LEU A 43 2.55 -0.10 -3.20
N PHE A 44 1.83 -0.31 -2.10
CA PHE A 44 0.46 -0.83 -2.13
C PHE A 44 -0.46 0.08 -2.95
N VAL A 45 -0.46 1.38 -2.65
CA VAL A 45 -1.26 2.37 -3.38
C VAL A 45 -0.88 2.38 -4.86
N ALA A 46 0.41 2.40 -5.20
CA ALA A 46 0.88 2.31 -6.58
C ALA A 46 0.38 1.02 -7.27
N ALA A 47 0.44 -0.13 -6.59
CA ALA A 47 -0.05 -1.40 -7.11
C ALA A 47 -1.57 -1.41 -7.32
N LEU A 48 -2.35 -0.69 -6.50
CA LEU A 48 -3.78 -0.49 -6.72
C LEU A 48 -4.06 0.33 -7.98
N PHE A 49 -3.28 1.38 -8.24
CA PHE A 49 -3.41 2.20 -9.45
C PHE A 49 -3.04 1.41 -10.71
N VAL A 50 -1.94 0.64 -10.70
CA VAL A 50 -1.54 -0.21 -11.83
C VAL A 50 -2.63 -1.26 -12.16
N GLY A 51 -3.28 -1.81 -11.13
CA GLY A 51 -4.36 -2.79 -11.29
C GLY A 51 -5.70 -2.20 -11.75
N ARG A 52 -5.92 -0.89 -11.57
CA ARG A 52 -7.12 -0.20 -12.02
C ARG A 52 -6.98 0.15 -13.50
N ARG A 53 -7.44 -0.77 -14.36
CA ARG A 53 -7.98 -0.38 -15.67
C ARG A 53 -9.22 0.47 -15.39
N ILE A 54 -9.07 1.80 -15.28
CA ILE A 54 -10.20 2.72 -15.21
C ILE A 54 -10.93 2.59 -16.55
N LYS A 55 -11.90 1.67 -16.60
CA LYS A 55 -12.87 1.62 -17.68
C LYS A 55 -13.80 2.79 -17.42
N PHE A 56 -13.58 3.88 -18.15
CA PHE A 56 -14.64 4.86 -18.34
C PHE A 56 -15.85 4.10 -18.89
N ASP A 57 -16.92 4.12 -18.12
CA ASP A 57 -18.15 3.42 -18.41
C ASP A 57 -18.59 3.75 -19.85
N PRO A 58 -18.82 2.77 -20.74
CA PRO A 58 -19.15 3.04 -22.15
C PRO A 58 -20.35 3.97 -22.31
N VAL A 59 -21.25 4.01 -21.32
CA VAL A 59 -22.42 4.90 -21.28
C VAL A 59 -22.00 6.38 -21.24
N LEU A 60 -20.91 6.74 -20.54
CA LEU A 60 -20.38 8.11 -20.50
C LEU A 60 -19.65 8.50 -21.80
N ARG A 61 -19.35 7.54 -22.66
CA ARG A 61 -18.68 7.77 -23.96
C ARG A 61 -19.70 8.02 -25.10
N GLN A 62 -20.97 7.67 -24.90
CA GLN A 62 -22.05 7.83 -25.88
C GLN A 62 -22.79 9.18 -25.78
N ALA A 63 -22.42 10.03 -24.81
CA ALA A 63 -22.91 11.40 -24.75
C ALA A 63 -22.30 12.20 -25.91
N LYS A 64 -22.94 12.10 -27.08
CA LYS A 64 -22.72 12.96 -28.23
C LYS A 64 -23.20 14.37 -27.84
N PRO A 65 -22.49 15.45 -28.25
CA PRO A 65 -22.86 16.83 -27.93
C PRO A 65 -24.28 17.19 -28.37
#